data_AF-A0A4Y8IIQ5-F1
#
_entry.id   AF-A0A4Y8IIQ5-F1
#
_cell.length_a   1.000
_cell.length_b   1.000
_cell.length_c   1.000
_cell.angle_alpha   90.00
_cell.angle_beta   90.00
_cell.angle_gamma   90.00
#
_symmetry.space_group_name_H-M   'P 1'
#
loop_
_entity.id
_entity.type
_entity.pdbx_description
1 polymer ?
#
loop_
_entity_poly.entity_id
_entity_poly.type
_entity_poly.pdbx_seq_one_letter_code
_entity_poly.pdbx_strand_id
1 'polypeptide(L)'
;MQLFHYHHWTDLVEETEKFYVENGFQVAGRFAKVKDGIQTYHPPLEWEDFREGNPLFRIIEVRKGKVNITFGAGKKPMFDHIGFLVTKKEHDDICQRASVLDWNVNEGDRRTFIGTPYRFRIELQQLDDVIEGGQEHITSMEISVKDFDKVEDFSKLLGENISQIQFVQGEQVGLNKVEIEGEESGLVTDPNGVRINFINNL
;
A
#
# COMPACT_ATOMS: atom_id res chain seq x y z
N MET A 1 -4.84 14.32 -6.74
CA MET A 1 -4.25 13.30 -5.84
C MET A 1 -4.91 11.97 -6.15
N GLN A 2 -4.17 10.87 -6.10
CA GLN A 2 -4.69 9.54 -6.44
C GLN A 2 -4.23 8.51 -5.40
N LEU A 3 -5.18 7.82 -4.76
CA LEU A 3 -4.90 6.63 -3.96
C LEU A 3 -4.39 5.50 -4.87
N PHE A 4 -3.20 4.97 -4.59
CA PHE A 4 -2.56 4.01 -5.48
C PHE A 4 -1.90 2.84 -4.76
N HIS A 5 -1.65 2.98 -3.46
CA HIS A 5 -0.76 2.08 -2.74
C HIS A 5 -1.28 1.65 -1.37
N TYR A 6 -0.94 0.40 -1.00
CA TYR A 6 -0.97 -0.05 0.38
C TYR A 6 0.15 -1.06 0.67
N HIS A 7 0.55 -1.09 1.94
CA HIS A 7 1.63 -1.94 2.45
C HIS A 7 1.19 -2.78 3.64
N HIS A 8 1.55 -4.06 3.61
CA HIS A 8 1.42 -4.99 4.73
C HIS A 8 2.76 -5.61 5.14
N TRP A 9 2.93 -5.84 6.43
CA TRP A 9 3.85 -6.87 6.93
C TRP A 9 3.13 -8.20 6.99
N THR A 10 3.79 -9.29 6.64
CA THR A 10 3.20 -10.64 6.60
C THR A 10 4.24 -11.72 6.87
N ASP A 11 3.82 -12.82 7.49
CA ASP A 11 4.57 -14.07 7.60
C ASP A 11 4.33 -15.02 6.41
N LEU A 12 3.48 -14.62 5.46
CA LEU A 12 3.05 -15.40 4.29
C LEU A 12 3.54 -14.75 2.98
N VAL A 13 4.82 -14.41 2.89
CA VAL A 13 5.37 -13.57 1.81
C VAL A 13 5.22 -14.23 0.44
N GLU A 14 5.55 -15.52 0.33
CA GLU A 14 5.46 -16.27 -0.94
C GLU A 14 4.00 -16.47 -1.36
N GLU A 15 3.13 -16.83 -0.42
CA GLU A 15 1.70 -17.00 -0.67
C GLU A 15 1.04 -15.69 -1.08
N THR A 16 1.44 -14.57 -0.47
CA THR A 16 0.95 -13.23 -0.81
C THR A 16 1.35 -12.85 -2.23
N GLU A 17 2.61 -13.06 -2.61
CA GLU A 17 3.06 -12.82 -3.99
C GLU A 17 2.27 -13.65 -4.99
N LYS A 18 2.20 -14.97 -4.74
CA LYS A 18 1.48 -15.90 -5.61
C LYS A 18 0.02 -15.48 -5.79
N PHE A 19 -0.67 -15.12 -4.71
CA PHE A 19 -2.04 -14.65 -4.76
C PHE A 19 -2.20 -13.43 -5.69
N TYR A 20 -1.36 -12.41 -5.53
CA TYR A 20 -1.47 -11.21 -6.38
C TYR A 20 -1.15 -11.53 -7.84
N VAL A 21 -0.14 -12.36 -8.10
CA VAL A 21 0.20 -12.80 -9.47
C VAL A 21 -0.95 -13.59 -10.12
N GLU A 22 -1.58 -14.50 -9.39
CA GLU A 22 -2.76 -15.24 -9.85
C GLU A 22 -3.97 -14.34 -10.13
N ASN A 23 -4.03 -13.16 -9.51
CA ASN A 23 -5.03 -12.12 -9.75
C ASN A 23 -4.54 -11.04 -10.73
N GLY A 24 -3.56 -11.37 -11.59
CA GLY A 24 -3.13 -10.53 -12.70
C GLY A 24 -2.20 -9.37 -12.35
N PHE A 25 -1.63 -9.34 -11.14
CA PHE A 25 -0.54 -8.43 -10.83
C PHE A 25 0.79 -8.96 -11.38
N GLN A 26 1.72 -8.07 -11.64
CA GLN A 26 3.09 -8.39 -12.04
C GLN A 26 4.05 -8.05 -10.91
N VAL A 27 5.06 -8.90 -10.69
CA VAL A 27 6.13 -8.60 -9.73
C VAL A 27 6.98 -7.48 -10.29
N ALA A 28 7.11 -6.35 -9.58
CA ALA A 28 8.02 -5.27 -9.95
C ALA A 28 9.43 -5.49 -9.40
N GLY A 29 9.52 -6.05 -8.20
CA GLY A 29 10.80 -6.38 -7.58
C GLY A 29 10.69 -7.08 -6.23
N ARG A 30 11.73 -7.83 -5.90
CA ARG A 30 11.93 -8.46 -4.59
C ARG A 30 13.20 -7.91 -3.97
N PHE A 31 13.11 -7.39 -2.76
CA PHE A 31 14.18 -6.66 -2.09
C PHE A 31 14.68 -7.49 -0.90
N ALA A 32 15.80 -8.18 -1.06
CA ALA A 32 16.39 -9.00 -0.02
C ALA A 32 17.42 -8.22 0.79
N LYS A 33 17.44 -8.43 2.11
CA LYS A 33 18.53 -7.92 2.94
C LYS A 33 19.74 -8.82 2.79
N VAL A 34 20.85 -8.24 2.36
CA VAL A 34 22.16 -8.90 2.31
C VAL A 34 23.11 -8.22 3.30
N LYS A 35 24.31 -8.78 3.46
CA LYS A 35 25.32 -8.26 4.41
C LYS A 35 25.63 -6.77 4.17
N ASP A 36 25.72 -6.37 2.91
CA ASP A 36 26.18 -5.04 2.48
C ASP A 36 25.05 -4.16 1.92
N GLY A 37 23.80 -4.39 2.34
CA GLY A 37 22.66 -3.53 1.97
C GLY A 37 21.44 -4.30 1.51
N ILE A 38 20.84 -3.82 0.42
CA ILE A 38 19.67 -4.44 -0.23
C ILE A 38 20.09 -4.95 -1.60
N GLN A 39 19.82 -6.22 -1.85
CA GLN A 39 19.90 -6.80 -3.18
C GLN A 39 18.49 -6.87 -3.77
N THR A 40 18.33 -6.33 -4.98
CA THR A 40 17.06 -6.33 -5.70
C THR A 40 17.07 -7.43 -6.75
N TYR A 41 15.98 -8.19 -6.81
CA TYR A 41 15.73 -9.21 -7.82
C TYR A 41 14.50 -8.80 -8.63
N HIS A 42 14.63 -8.81 -9.96
CA HIS A 42 13.57 -8.44 -10.89
C HIS A 42 13.05 -9.68 -11.62
N PRO A 43 11.85 -9.60 -12.24
CA PRO A 43 11.41 -10.61 -13.19
C PRO A 43 12.44 -10.87 -14.30
N PRO A 44 12.45 -12.08 -14.91
CA PRO A 44 11.47 -13.16 -14.75
C PRO A 44 11.80 -14.15 -13.62
N LEU A 45 12.68 -13.81 -12.66
CA LEU A 45 13.01 -14.73 -11.56
C LEU A 45 11.77 -15.09 -10.73
N GLU A 46 11.65 -16.36 -10.35
CA GLU A 46 10.56 -16.93 -9.57
C GLU A 46 11.05 -17.55 -8.26
N TRP A 47 10.13 -17.95 -7.39
CA TRP A 47 10.46 -18.54 -6.09
C TRP A 47 11.37 -19.77 -6.16
N GLU A 48 11.26 -20.57 -7.23
CA GLU A 48 12.12 -21.73 -7.46
C GLU A 48 13.59 -21.35 -7.69
N ASP A 49 13.86 -20.19 -8.29
CA ASP A 49 15.23 -19.69 -8.50
C ASP A 49 15.92 -19.29 -7.18
N PHE A 50 15.16 -19.16 -6.09
CA PHE A 50 15.65 -18.70 -4.79
C PHE A 50 15.80 -19.82 -3.76
N ARG A 51 15.43 -21.07 -4.08
CA ARG A 51 15.44 -22.19 -3.11
C ARG A 51 16.82 -22.52 -2.57
N GLU A 52 17.84 -22.46 -3.42
CA GLU A 52 19.22 -22.79 -3.02
C GLU A 52 19.85 -21.67 -2.15
N GLY A 53 19.62 -20.41 -2.51
CA GLY A 53 20.17 -19.26 -1.79
C GLY A 53 19.37 -18.83 -0.57
N ASN A 54 18.08 -19.19 -0.53
CA ASN A 54 17.08 -18.81 0.47
C ASN A 54 17.23 -17.35 0.98
N PRO A 55 17.20 -16.36 0.07
CA PRO A 55 17.33 -14.96 0.44
C PRO A 55 16.17 -14.53 1.35
N LEU A 56 16.49 -13.76 2.38
CA LEU A 56 15.46 -13.16 3.23
C LEU A 56 14.91 -11.89 2.56
N PHE A 57 13.84 -12.05 1.79
CA PHE A 57 13.10 -10.93 1.23
C PHE A 57 12.51 -10.07 2.34
N ARG A 58 12.91 -8.80 2.36
CA ARG A 58 12.35 -7.82 3.29
C ARG A 58 11.03 -7.29 2.80
N ILE A 59 10.96 -7.04 1.50
CA ILE A 59 9.83 -6.42 0.83
C ILE A 59 9.73 -7.02 -0.57
N ILE A 60 8.51 -7.23 -1.05
CA ILE A 60 8.17 -7.56 -2.42
C ILE A 60 7.14 -6.53 -2.89
N GLU A 61 7.29 -6.12 -4.15
CA GLU A 61 6.43 -5.14 -4.80
C GLU A 61 5.77 -5.80 -6.00
N VAL A 62 4.44 -5.66 -6.08
CA VAL A 62 3.62 -6.11 -7.20
C VAL A 62 2.75 -4.96 -7.72
N ARG A 63 2.50 -4.92 -9.02
CA ARG A 63 1.78 -3.84 -9.69
C ARG A 63 0.71 -4.38 -10.64
N LYS A 64 -0.37 -3.63 -10.80
CA LYS A 64 -1.41 -3.87 -11.82
C LYS A 64 -1.98 -2.52 -12.24
N GLY A 65 -1.67 -2.08 -13.45
CA GLY A 65 -1.99 -0.73 -13.91
C GLY A 65 -1.47 0.34 -12.93
N LYS A 66 -2.38 1.15 -12.40
CA LYS A 66 -2.05 2.21 -11.43
C LYS A 66 -2.12 1.76 -9.97
N VAL A 67 -2.19 0.46 -9.71
CA VAL A 67 -2.19 -0.11 -8.35
C VAL A 67 -0.80 -0.64 -8.03
N ASN A 68 -0.26 -0.24 -6.89
CA ASN A 68 0.99 -0.77 -6.33
C ASN A 68 0.73 -1.41 -4.98
N ILE A 69 1.18 -2.64 -4.78
CA ILE A 69 1.06 -3.33 -3.51
C ILE A 69 2.44 -3.75 -3.07
N THR A 70 2.77 -3.39 -1.84
CA THR A 70 4.00 -3.81 -1.20
C THR A 70 3.64 -4.73 -0.05
N PHE A 71 4.40 -5.80 0.13
CA PHE A 71 4.33 -6.60 1.34
C PHE A 71 5.71 -7.03 1.79
N GLY A 72 5.94 -6.99 3.09
CA GLY A 72 7.23 -7.27 3.69
C GLY A 72 7.20 -8.37 4.73
N ALA A 73 8.35 -8.99 4.97
CA ALA A 73 8.48 -10.05 5.97
C ALA A 73 8.25 -9.51 7.39
N GLY A 74 7.23 -10.06 8.04
CA GLY A 74 6.81 -9.79 9.41
C GLY A 74 6.60 -11.08 10.20
N LYS A 75 6.14 -10.95 11.45
CA LYS A 75 5.80 -12.10 12.32
C LYS A 75 4.34 -12.56 12.19
N LYS A 76 3.51 -11.74 11.55
CA LYS A 76 2.07 -11.91 11.33
C LYS A 76 1.58 -10.81 10.39
N PRO A 77 0.40 -10.94 9.78
CA PRO A 77 -0.25 -9.86 9.03
C PRO A 77 -0.41 -8.60 9.88
N MET A 78 0.07 -7.48 9.38
CA MET A 78 -0.05 -6.16 10.00
C MET A 78 -0.09 -5.09 8.92
N PHE A 79 -1.15 -4.29 8.91
CA PHE A 79 -1.28 -3.14 8.03
C PHE A 79 -0.29 -2.02 8.43
N ASP A 80 0.44 -1.47 7.46
CA ASP A 80 1.51 -0.49 7.69
C ASP A 80 1.12 0.92 7.22
N HIS A 81 0.80 1.07 5.93
CA HIS A 81 0.45 2.37 5.36
C HIS A 81 -0.34 2.28 4.06
N ILE A 82 -0.97 3.39 3.69
CA ILE A 82 -1.49 3.67 2.35
C ILE A 82 -0.63 4.72 1.67
N GLY A 83 -0.67 4.81 0.34
CA GLY A 83 0.05 5.84 -0.41
C GLY A 83 -0.80 6.56 -1.46
N PHE A 84 -0.48 7.83 -1.63
CA PHE A 84 -1.06 8.72 -2.62
C PHE A 84 -0.02 9.24 -3.61
N LEU A 85 -0.35 9.20 -4.90
CA LEU A 85 0.33 10.00 -5.91
C LEU A 85 -0.16 11.44 -5.80
N VAL A 86 0.78 12.36 -5.63
CA VAL A 86 0.52 13.78 -5.38
C VAL A 86 1.39 14.65 -6.28
N THR A 87 0.83 15.76 -6.73
CA THR A 87 1.62 16.86 -7.29
C THR A 87 2.45 17.52 -6.20
N LYS A 88 3.49 18.28 -6.57
CA LYS A 88 4.27 19.07 -5.62
C LYS A 88 3.40 20.00 -4.75
N LYS A 89 2.39 20.64 -5.36
CA LYS A 89 1.49 21.52 -4.62
C LYS A 89 0.69 20.75 -3.57
N GLU A 90 0.09 19.62 -3.97
CA GLU A 90 -0.67 18.76 -3.04
C GLU A 90 0.21 18.23 -1.92
N HIS A 91 1.43 17.79 -2.24
CA HIS A 91 2.43 17.39 -1.27
C HIS A 91 2.68 18.49 -0.23
N ASP A 92 3.07 19.69 -0.66
CA ASP A 92 3.40 20.80 0.24
C ASP A 92 2.19 21.19 1.10
N ASP A 93 0.99 21.25 0.51
CA ASP A 93 -0.23 21.57 1.24
C ASP A 93 -0.56 20.49 2.31
N ILE A 94 -0.38 19.20 2.00
CA ILE A 94 -0.64 18.10 2.95
C ILE A 94 0.39 18.12 4.08
N CYS A 95 1.67 18.31 3.77
CA CYS A 95 2.73 18.40 4.78
C CYS A 95 2.51 19.59 5.72
N GLN A 96 2.07 20.74 5.19
CA GLN A 96 1.69 21.89 6.00
C GLN A 96 0.52 21.56 6.93
N ARG A 97 -0.54 20.91 6.44
CA ARG A 97 -1.69 20.51 7.26
C ARG A 97 -1.32 19.47 8.32
N ALA A 98 -0.49 18.49 7.99
CA ALA A 98 0.06 17.54 8.96
C ALA A 98 0.83 18.25 10.08
N SER A 99 1.64 19.25 9.73
CA SER A 99 2.39 20.05 10.70
C SER A 99 1.46 20.86 11.64
N VAL A 100 0.37 21.42 11.11
CA VAL A 100 -0.65 22.12 11.91
C VAL A 100 -1.39 21.16 12.86
N LEU A 101 -1.55 19.89 12.47
CA LEU A 101 -2.14 18.84 13.29
C LEU A 101 -1.16 18.21 14.30
N ASP A 102 0.09 18.67 14.33
CA ASP A 102 1.19 18.09 15.13
C ASP A 102 1.47 16.60 14.77
N TRP A 103 1.29 16.25 13.50
CA TRP A 103 1.59 14.91 12.98
C TRP A 103 3.02 14.86 12.45
N ASN A 104 3.71 13.74 12.70
CA ASN A 104 5.11 13.58 12.31
C ASN A 104 5.25 13.47 10.79
N VAL A 105 5.96 14.42 10.18
CA VAL A 105 6.29 14.42 8.75
C VAL A 105 7.75 13.99 8.57
N ASN A 106 7.98 12.93 7.80
CA ASN A 106 9.30 12.43 7.46
C ASN A 106 9.51 12.54 5.96
N GLU A 107 10.14 13.63 5.54
CA GLU A 107 10.50 13.89 4.15
C GLU A 107 11.78 13.12 3.79
N GLY A 108 11.66 12.15 2.88
CA GLY A 108 12.79 11.45 2.29
C GLY A 108 13.01 11.87 0.84
N ASP A 109 14.15 11.49 0.28
CA ASP A 109 14.56 11.90 -1.08
C ASP A 109 13.58 11.49 -2.19
N ARG A 110 12.84 10.40 -2.00
CA ARG A 110 11.89 9.86 -2.99
C ARG A 110 10.43 10.00 -2.60
N ARG A 111 10.12 10.03 -1.31
CA ARG A 111 8.75 9.98 -0.79
C ARG A 111 8.72 10.52 0.63
N THR A 112 7.55 11.01 1.01
CA THR A 112 7.30 11.55 2.35
C THR A 112 6.34 10.64 3.09
N PHE A 113 6.64 10.35 4.37
CA PHE A 113 5.73 9.62 5.24
C PHE A 113 5.15 10.54 6.31
N ILE A 114 3.84 10.44 6.52
CA ILE A 114 3.12 11.10 7.61
C ILE A 114 2.70 10.03 8.62
N GLY A 115 3.21 10.14 9.84
CA GLY A 115 2.79 9.30 10.96
C GLY A 115 1.43 9.74 11.49
N THR A 116 0.46 8.82 11.48
CA THR A 116 -0.89 9.11 11.97
C THR A 116 -1.04 8.66 13.43
N PRO A 117 -1.94 9.28 14.22
CA PRO A 117 -2.23 8.82 15.58
C PRO A 117 -2.95 7.46 15.63
N TYR A 118 -3.39 6.93 14.48
CA TYR A 118 -4.16 5.68 14.36
C TYR A 118 -3.27 4.46 14.06
N ARG A 119 -1.94 4.60 14.22
CA ARG A 119 -0.94 3.51 14.14
C ARG A 119 -0.74 2.93 12.73
N PHE A 120 -1.06 3.70 11.70
CA PHE A 120 -0.59 3.48 10.34
C PHE A 120 -0.01 4.79 9.78
N ARG A 121 0.61 4.75 8.60
CA ARG A 121 1.19 5.96 7.97
C ARG A 121 0.49 6.29 6.65
N ILE A 122 0.74 7.50 6.17
CA ILE A 122 0.38 7.93 4.82
C ILE A 122 1.68 8.18 4.06
N GLU A 123 1.84 7.54 2.91
CA GLU A 123 2.90 7.84 1.96
C GLU A 123 2.42 8.89 0.94
N LEU A 124 3.26 9.89 0.71
CA LEU A 124 3.11 10.86 -0.37
C LEU A 124 4.21 10.60 -1.39
N GLN A 125 3.79 10.24 -2.60
CA GLN A 125 4.66 9.92 -3.71
C GLN A 125 4.47 10.94 -4.83
N GLN A 126 5.58 11.53 -5.31
CA GLN A 126 5.57 12.51 -6.41
C GLN A 126 6.03 11.91 -7.74
N LEU A 127 6.75 10.79 -7.70
CA LEU A 127 7.24 10.08 -8.87
C LEU A 127 6.22 9.02 -9.31
N ASP A 128 5.90 8.97 -10.59
CA ASP A 128 4.97 8.00 -11.18
C ASP A 128 5.65 6.69 -11.61
N ASP A 129 6.97 6.56 -11.42
CA ASP A 129 7.74 5.34 -11.71
C ASP A 129 7.39 4.15 -10.80
N VAL A 130 6.50 4.37 -9.84
CA VAL A 130 5.95 3.35 -8.93
C VAL A 130 4.64 2.72 -9.42
N ILE A 131 4.10 3.16 -10.55
CA ILE A 131 2.93 2.56 -11.19
C ILE A 131 3.25 2.14 -12.62
N GLU A 132 2.34 1.41 -13.26
CA GLU A 132 2.44 1.00 -14.65
C GLU A 132 1.36 1.71 -15.50
N GLY A 133 1.49 1.57 -16.82
CA GLY A 133 0.37 1.90 -17.72
C GLY A 133 -0.79 0.93 -17.49
N GLY A 134 -2.03 1.40 -17.66
CA GLY A 134 -3.23 0.60 -17.45
C GLY A 134 -4.40 1.46 -16.98
N GLN A 135 -5.57 0.83 -16.88
CA GLN A 135 -6.79 1.50 -16.38
C GLN A 135 -7.09 1.11 -14.93
N GLU A 136 -6.43 0.07 -14.41
CA GLU A 136 -6.64 -0.42 -13.07
C GLU A 136 -6.25 0.63 -12.04
N HIS A 137 -7.15 0.94 -11.11
CA HIS A 137 -6.88 1.92 -10.06
C HIS A 137 -7.72 1.63 -8.82
N ILE A 138 -7.19 2.05 -7.67
CA ILE A 138 -7.91 1.96 -6.40
C ILE A 138 -8.95 3.07 -6.37
N THR A 139 -10.21 2.70 -6.14
CA THR A 139 -11.30 3.67 -6.00
C THR A 139 -11.60 3.96 -4.54
N SER A 140 -11.53 2.96 -3.67
CA SER A 140 -11.70 3.15 -2.23
C SER A 140 -11.07 2.05 -1.36
N MET A 141 -10.97 2.35 -0.07
CA MET A 141 -10.51 1.43 0.97
C MET A 141 -11.39 1.51 2.20
N GLU A 142 -11.56 0.38 2.88
CA GLU A 142 -12.13 0.30 4.23
C GLU A 142 -11.02 0.02 5.24
N ILE A 143 -10.81 0.92 6.20
CA ILE A 143 -9.76 0.81 7.22
C ILE A 143 -10.39 0.76 8.61
N SER A 144 -10.11 -0.30 9.37
CA SER A 144 -10.47 -0.35 10.79
C SER A 144 -9.50 0.48 11.62
N VAL A 145 -10.01 1.23 12.59
CA VAL A 145 -9.22 1.96 13.59
C VAL A 145 -9.85 1.83 14.97
N LYS A 146 -9.01 1.86 16.00
CA LYS A 146 -9.47 1.80 17.40
C LYS A 146 -10.08 3.12 17.85
N ASP A 147 -9.38 4.23 17.56
CA ASP A 147 -9.77 5.58 18.00
C ASP A 147 -10.64 6.26 16.93
N PHE A 148 -11.75 5.61 16.56
CA PHE A 148 -12.63 6.03 15.47
C PHE A 148 -13.18 7.46 15.63
N ASP A 149 -13.48 7.88 16.86
CA ASP A 149 -14.01 9.21 17.16
C ASP A 149 -13.07 10.36 16.76
N LYS A 150 -11.79 10.05 16.50
CA LYS A 150 -10.78 11.04 16.10
C LYS A 150 -10.59 11.11 14.59
N VAL A 151 -11.26 10.28 13.79
CA VAL A 151 -11.02 10.17 12.34
C VAL A 151 -11.31 11.48 11.59
N GLU A 152 -12.09 12.40 12.17
CA GLU A 152 -12.35 13.72 11.58
C GLU A 152 -11.06 14.50 11.22
N ASP A 153 -9.95 14.26 11.92
CA ASP A 153 -8.66 14.89 11.60
C ASP A 153 -8.10 14.47 10.23
N PHE A 154 -8.49 13.31 9.70
CA PHE A 154 -8.17 12.93 8.32
C PHE A 154 -8.80 13.85 7.28
N SER A 155 -10.01 14.35 7.54
CA SER A 155 -10.67 15.30 6.63
C SER A 155 -9.89 16.62 6.57
N LYS A 156 -9.31 17.04 7.71
CA LYS A 156 -8.42 18.19 7.78
C LYS A 156 -7.12 17.94 7.01
N LEU A 157 -6.59 16.71 7.04
CA LEU A 157 -5.36 16.38 6.32
C LEU A 157 -5.58 16.26 4.80
N LEU A 158 -6.57 15.47 4.36
CA LEU A 158 -6.73 15.03 2.97
C LEU A 158 -7.81 15.79 2.18
N GLY A 159 -8.63 16.60 2.86
CA GLY A 159 -9.75 17.32 2.22
C GLY A 159 -10.76 16.35 1.60
N GLU A 160 -11.24 16.66 0.40
CA GLU A 160 -12.24 15.88 -0.33
C GLU A 160 -11.82 14.43 -0.62
N ASN A 161 -10.51 14.16 -0.67
CA ASN A 161 -9.97 12.82 -0.94
C ASN A 161 -10.24 11.82 0.20
N ILE A 162 -10.69 12.30 1.37
CA ILE A 162 -11.17 11.43 2.45
C ILE A 162 -12.31 10.52 2.00
N SER A 163 -13.07 10.91 0.97
CA SER A 163 -14.16 10.11 0.40
C SER A 163 -13.71 8.76 -0.17
N GLN A 164 -12.42 8.60 -0.49
CA GLN A 164 -11.84 7.32 -0.92
C GLN A 164 -11.55 6.37 0.25
N ILE A 165 -11.63 6.84 1.50
CA ILE A 165 -11.32 6.02 2.67
C ILE A 165 -12.54 5.99 3.60
N GLN A 166 -13.13 4.81 3.71
CA GLN A 166 -14.12 4.51 4.71
C GLN A 166 -13.41 4.01 5.98
N PHE A 167 -13.48 4.78 7.05
CA PHE A 167 -13.06 4.29 8.35
C PHE A 167 -14.20 3.52 9.02
N VAL A 168 -13.85 2.47 9.75
CA VAL A 168 -14.77 1.73 10.63
C VAL A 168 -14.12 1.52 11.99
N GLN A 169 -14.95 1.40 13.03
CA GLN A 169 -14.45 1.06 14.36
C GLN A 169 -14.01 -0.41 14.40
N GLY A 170 -12.80 -0.67 14.90
CA GLY A 170 -12.29 -2.02 15.12
C GLY A 170 -11.35 -2.11 16.33
N GLU A 171 -11.05 -3.32 16.78
CA GLU A 171 -10.17 -3.53 17.95
C GLU A 171 -8.71 -3.16 17.67
N GLN A 172 -8.31 -3.27 16.40
CA GLN A 172 -6.97 -2.98 15.90
C GLN A 172 -7.04 -2.22 14.57
N VAL A 173 -5.92 -1.58 14.22
CA VAL A 173 -5.74 -0.97 12.91
C VAL A 173 -5.60 -2.05 11.84
N GLY A 174 -6.30 -1.91 10.72
CA GLY A 174 -6.28 -2.92 9.65
C GLY A 174 -6.91 -2.42 8.37
N LEU A 175 -6.41 -2.91 7.22
CA LEU A 175 -7.07 -2.72 5.93
C LEU A 175 -8.04 -3.88 5.73
N ASN A 176 -9.34 -3.59 5.71
CA ASN A 176 -10.37 -4.62 5.64
C ASN A 176 -10.79 -4.93 4.20
N LYS A 177 -10.81 -3.88 3.36
CA LYS A 177 -11.32 -3.95 2.00
C LYS A 177 -10.62 -2.96 1.09
N VAL A 178 -10.38 -3.36 -0.15
CA VAL A 178 -9.91 -2.49 -1.24
C VAL A 178 -10.83 -2.70 -2.44
N GLU A 179 -11.29 -1.59 -3.02
CA GLU A 179 -12.01 -1.57 -4.28
C GLU A 179 -11.03 -1.20 -5.40
N ILE A 180 -10.90 -2.08 -6.39
CA ILE A 180 -10.04 -1.88 -7.56
C ILE A 180 -10.93 -1.90 -8.80
N GLU A 181 -11.00 -0.77 -9.50
CA GLU A 181 -11.71 -0.70 -10.77
C GLU A 181 -10.77 -1.09 -11.91
N GLY A 182 -11.25 -1.88 -12.87
CA GLY A 182 -10.48 -2.39 -14.00
C GLY A 182 -11.34 -3.21 -14.97
N GLU A 183 -10.72 -4.13 -15.72
CA GLU A 183 -11.44 -5.00 -16.67
C GLU A 183 -12.08 -6.23 -15.99
N GLU A 184 -11.56 -6.61 -14.83
CA GLU A 184 -11.99 -7.80 -14.10
C GLU A 184 -13.10 -7.49 -13.09
N SER A 185 -13.89 -8.51 -12.75
CA SER A 185 -14.86 -8.42 -11.67
C SER A 185 -14.75 -9.63 -10.75
N GLY A 186 -14.90 -9.42 -9.45
CA GLY A 186 -14.87 -10.51 -8.48
C GLY A 186 -14.46 -10.05 -7.09
N LEU A 187 -14.84 -10.85 -6.10
CA LEU A 187 -14.47 -10.64 -4.71
C LEU A 187 -13.55 -11.77 -4.26
N VAL A 188 -12.33 -11.42 -3.87
CA VAL A 188 -11.32 -12.36 -3.34
C VAL A 188 -10.83 -11.86 -2.00
N THR A 189 -10.10 -12.70 -1.26
CA THR A 189 -9.46 -12.31 0.01
C THR A 189 -8.01 -12.72 -0.06
N ASP A 190 -7.11 -11.76 0.18
CA ASP A 190 -5.67 -12.01 0.16
C ASP A 190 -5.23 -12.81 1.39
N PRO A 191 -4.01 -13.37 1.41
CA PRO A 191 -3.50 -14.12 2.56
C PRO A 191 -3.40 -13.30 3.86
N ASN A 192 -3.47 -11.98 3.79
CA ASN A 192 -3.43 -11.07 4.92
C ASN A 192 -4.83 -10.75 5.48
N GLY A 193 -5.88 -11.28 4.84
CA GLY A 193 -7.29 -11.08 5.24
C GLY A 193 -7.94 -9.85 4.62
N VAL A 194 -7.29 -9.18 3.67
CA VAL A 194 -7.84 -8.03 2.96
C VAL A 194 -8.81 -8.52 1.89
N ARG A 195 -10.07 -8.05 1.93
CA ARG A 195 -11.04 -8.32 0.86
C ARG A 195 -10.75 -7.41 -0.33
N ILE A 196 -10.46 -7.98 -1.48
CA ILE A 196 -10.23 -7.23 -2.71
C ILE A 196 -11.42 -7.45 -3.61
N ASN A 197 -12.11 -6.36 -3.92
CA ASN A 197 -13.23 -6.38 -4.85
C ASN A 197 -12.80 -5.69 -6.14
N PHE A 198 -12.66 -6.50 -7.20
CA PHE A 198 -12.45 -6.03 -8.55
C PHE A 198 -13.81 -5.62 -9.12
N ILE A 199 -13.91 -4.38 -9.59
CA ILE A 199 -15.12 -3.81 -10.20
C ILE A 199 -14.85 -3.58 -11.68
N ASN A 200 -15.70 -4.17 -12.53
CA ASN A 200 -15.70 -3.86 -13.96
C ASN A 200 -16.67 -2.70 -14.22
N ASN A 201 -16.12 -1.54 -14.56
CA ASN A 201 -16.84 -0.34 -14.99
C ASN A 201 -16.35 0.17 -16.36
N LEU A 202 -15.64 -0.67 -17.12
CA LEU A 202 -15.02 -0.34 -18.41
C LEU A 202 -15.81 -0.90 -19.60
#